data_AF-A0A1I7H0T9-F1
#
_entry.id   AF-A0A1I7H0T9-F1
#
_cell.length_a   1.000
_cell.length_b   1.000
_cell.length_c   1.000
_cell.angle_alpha   90.00
_cell.angle_beta   90.00
_cell.angle_gamma   90.00
#
_symmetry.space_group_name_H-M   'P 1'
#
loop_
_entity.id
_entity.type
_entity.pdbx_description
1 polymer ?
#
loop_
_entity_poly.entity_id
_entity_poly.type
_entity_poly.pdbx_seq_one_letter_code
_entity_poly.pdbx_strand_id
1 'polypeptide(L)'
;MTEEEQQKAEKMASRMLNQVGISKLAKLGIYKKLILSLSIDDFNALETNKIYFNPIFSPASQNKLSFDLENGSNIITIDLNTVKLFSSEEGTAIVLHEIGHALNPDKKNIEGEYAADNYACERGFSQYIISSLEKGKLIRPAEFSTTSTELRLERIKNDN
;
A
#
# COMPACT_ATOMS: atom_id res chain seq x y z
N MET A 1 11.92 -11.30 17.57
CA MET A 1 10.63 -10.66 17.29
C MET A 1 10.11 -10.19 18.63
N THR A 2 9.84 -8.90 18.78
CA THR A 2 9.27 -8.36 20.03
C THR A 2 7.81 -8.78 20.16
N GLU A 3 7.23 -8.68 21.36
CA GLU A 3 5.81 -8.94 21.61
C GLU A 3 4.93 -8.01 20.75
N GLU A 4 5.32 -6.75 20.59
CA GLU A 4 4.65 -5.79 19.70
C GLU A 4 4.72 -6.22 18.22
N GLU A 5 5.88 -6.66 17.73
CA GLU A 5 6.02 -7.15 16.36
C GLU A 5 5.14 -8.38 16.10
N GLN A 6 5.01 -9.27 17.08
CA GLN A 6 4.12 -10.42 17.00
C GLN A 6 2.65 -9.99 16.92
N GLN A 7 2.23 -9.05 17.78
CA GLN A 7 0.88 -8.51 17.76
C GLN A 7 0.55 -7.84 16.41
N LYS A 8 1.49 -7.06 15.85
CA LYS A 8 1.34 -6.45 14.53
C LYS A 8 1.23 -7.50 13.43
N ALA A 9 2.01 -8.57 13.49
CA ALA A 9 1.95 -9.65 12.52
C ALA A 9 0.59 -10.36 12.54
N GLU A 10 0.01 -10.61 13.72
CA GLU A 10 -1.31 -11.21 13.89
C GLU A 10 -2.42 -10.29 13.36
N LYS A 11 -2.36 -8.98 13.69
CA LYS A 11 -3.27 -7.97 13.16
C LYS A 11 -3.19 -7.82 11.63
N MET A 12 -2.00 -7.92 11.05
CA MET A 12 -1.83 -7.91 9.59
C MET A 12 -2.38 -9.19 8.95
N ALA A 13 -2.08 -10.36 9.53
CA ALA A 13 -2.51 -11.65 9.00
C ALA A 13 -4.04 -11.77 8.93
N SER A 14 -4.75 -11.27 9.93
CA SER A 14 -6.23 -11.26 9.97
C SER A 14 -6.89 -10.37 8.91
N ARG A 15 -6.14 -9.48 8.26
CA ARG A 15 -6.64 -8.57 7.21
C ARG A 15 -6.30 -9.02 5.80
N MET A 16 -5.58 -10.12 5.64
CA MET A 16 -5.13 -10.61 4.34
C MET A 16 -6.06 -11.67 3.77
N LEU A 17 -6.58 -11.41 2.58
CA LEU A 17 -7.65 -12.20 1.97
C LEU A 17 -7.15 -13.36 1.08
N ASN A 18 -5.88 -13.35 0.67
CA ASN A 18 -5.32 -14.35 -0.24
C ASN A 18 -3.95 -14.87 0.25
N GLN A 19 -3.94 -16.06 0.86
CA GLN A 19 -2.73 -16.68 1.41
C GLN A 19 -1.63 -16.92 0.37
N VAL A 20 -1.99 -17.28 -0.86
CA VAL A 20 -1.01 -17.46 -1.95
C VAL A 20 -0.38 -16.11 -2.29
N GLY A 21 -1.18 -15.06 -2.36
CA GLY A 21 -0.74 -13.68 -2.57
C GLY A 21 0.17 -13.17 -1.46
N ILE A 22 -0.16 -13.45 -0.19
CA ILE A 22 0.66 -13.11 0.99
C ILE A 22 2.04 -13.74 0.87
N SER A 23 2.12 -15.05 0.57
CA SER A 23 3.40 -15.75 0.43
C SER A 23 4.31 -15.08 -0.61
N LYS A 24 3.71 -14.50 -1.66
CA LYS A 24 4.43 -13.78 -2.71
C LYS A 24 4.87 -12.39 -2.24
N LEU A 25 4.02 -11.62 -1.56
CA LEU A 25 4.42 -10.37 -0.92
C LEU A 25 5.55 -10.57 0.11
N ALA A 26 5.53 -11.67 0.85
CA ALA A 26 6.58 -12.02 1.80
C ALA A 26 7.91 -12.30 1.09
N LYS A 27 7.90 -13.04 -0.03
CA LYS A 27 9.08 -13.27 -0.86
C LYS A 27 9.65 -12.00 -1.48
N LEU A 28 8.79 -11.01 -1.77
CA LEU A 28 9.19 -9.68 -2.23
C LEU A 28 9.71 -8.77 -1.11
N GLY A 29 9.70 -9.22 0.16
CA GLY A 29 10.11 -8.41 1.31
C GLY A 29 9.11 -7.33 1.73
N ILE A 30 8.05 -7.11 0.95
CA ILE A 30 7.02 -6.08 1.18
C ILE A 30 6.20 -6.40 2.44
N TYR A 31 5.78 -7.65 2.62
CA TYR A 31 4.90 -8.04 3.74
C TYR A 31 5.52 -7.72 5.11
N LYS A 32 6.80 -8.09 5.31
CA LYS A 32 7.52 -7.82 6.55
C LYS A 32 7.72 -6.32 6.77
N LYS A 33 8.10 -5.58 5.72
CA LYS A 33 8.31 -4.13 5.82
C LYS A 33 7.01 -3.39 6.16
N LEU A 34 5.88 -3.79 5.58
CA LEU A 34 4.57 -3.24 5.94
C LEU A 34 4.27 -3.40 7.43
N ILE A 35 4.45 -4.61 7.98
CA ILE A 35 4.24 -4.88 9.42
C ILE A 35 5.11 -3.96 10.28
N LEU A 36 6.38 -3.77 9.90
CA LEU A 36 7.33 -2.96 10.66
C LEU A 36 7.09 -1.44 10.49
N SER A 37 6.50 -1.01 9.37
CA SER A 37 6.23 0.40 9.08
C SER A 37 4.95 0.93 9.75
N LEU A 38 4.04 0.05 10.15
CA LEU A 38 2.76 0.42 10.74
C LEU A 38 2.85 0.44 12.27
N SER A 39 2.28 1.47 12.87
CA SER A 39 2.07 1.56 14.32
C SER A 39 0.89 0.67 14.75
N ILE A 40 0.73 0.44 16.06
CA ILE A 40 -0.47 -0.23 16.57
C ILE A 40 -1.73 0.60 16.28
N ASP A 41 -1.63 1.92 16.36
CA ASP A 41 -2.75 2.82 16.03
C ASP A 41 -3.15 2.72 14.55
N ASP A 42 -2.19 2.51 13.65
CA ASP A 42 -2.48 2.26 12.24
C ASP A 42 -3.30 0.97 12.08
N PHE A 43 -2.94 -0.10 12.78
CA PHE A 43 -3.71 -1.33 12.72
C PHE A 43 -5.12 -1.17 13.31
N ASN A 44 -5.27 -0.36 14.36
CA ASN A 44 -6.58 -0.04 14.93
C ASN A 44 -7.42 0.80 13.94
N ALA A 45 -6.79 1.73 13.21
CA ALA A 45 -7.45 2.47 12.14
C ALA A 45 -7.87 1.55 10.98
N LEU A 46 -7.01 0.60 10.57
CA LEU A 46 -7.37 -0.41 9.58
C LEU A 46 -8.55 -1.28 10.05
N GLU A 47 -8.62 -1.60 11.35
CA GLU A 47 -9.76 -2.33 11.94
C GLU A 47 -11.06 -1.55 11.83
N THR A 48 -11.01 -0.31 12.34
CA THR A 48 -12.16 0.58 12.46
C THR A 48 -12.75 0.88 11.08
N ASN A 49 -11.90 1.02 10.07
CA ASN A 49 -12.29 1.30 8.68
C ASN A 49 -12.49 0.04 7.83
N LYS A 50 -12.46 -1.16 8.44
CA LYS A 50 -12.66 -2.46 7.78
C LYS A 50 -11.81 -2.62 6.52
N ILE A 51 -10.53 -2.27 6.62
CA ILE A 51 -9.58 -2.30 5.50
C ILE A 51 -8.89 -3.66 5.44
N TYR A 52 -9.04 -4.32 4.30
CA TYR A 52 -8.45 -5.62 3.98
C TYR A 52 -7.55 -5.54 2.76
N PHE A 53 -6.62 -6.49 2.65
CA PHE A 53 -5.67 -6.57 1.54
C PHE A 53 -5.91 -7.83 0.72
N ASN A 54 -5.96 -7.68 -0.59
CA ASN A 54 -6.09 -8.77 -1.53
C ASN A 54 -4.95 -8.74 -2.56
N PRO A 55 -3.82 -9.41 -2.30
CA PRO A 55 -2.76 -9.51 -3.28
C PRO A 55 -3.18 -10.47 -4.39
N ILE A 56 -3.14 -10.02 -5.65
CA ILE A 56 -3.64 -10.76 -6.82
C ILE A 56 -2.61 -10.78 -7.96
N PHE A 57 -2.89 -11.56 -9.00
CA PHE A 57 -2.16 -11.54 -10.27
C PHE A 57 -3.10 -11.08 -11.40
N SER A 58 -2.71 -10.02 -12.12
CA SER A 58 -3.38 -9.57 -13.36
C SER A 58 -2.91 -10.38 -14.59
N PRO A 59 -3.62 -10.38 -15.74
CA PRO A 59 -4.88 -9.68 -16.02
C PRO A 59 -6.11 -10.36 -15.41
N ALA A 60 -6.02 -11.65 -15.04
CA ALA A 60 -7.12 -12.37 -14.41
C ALA A 60 -6.59 -13.33 -13.35
N SER A 61 -7.25 -13.35 -12.20
CA SER A 61 -7.07 -14.36 -11.16
C SER A 61 -8.42 -14.68 -10.53
N GLN A 62 -8.59 -15.91 -10.06
CA GLN A 62 -9.73 -16.31 -9.24
C GLN A 62 -9.21 -16.55 -7.83
N ASN A 63 -9.81 -15.86 -6.86
CA ASN A 63 -9.48 -16.05 -5.45
C ASN A 63 -10.74 -16.50 -4.73
N LYS A 64 -10.61 -17.60 -3.98
CA LYS A 64 -11.63 -18.01 -3.03
C LYS A 64 -11.34 -17.34 -1.71
N LEU A 65 -12.19 -16.37 -1.35
CA LEU A 65 -12.10 -15.71 -0.05
C LEU A 65 -12.48 -16.72 1.03
N SER A 66 -11.66 -16.82 2.08
CA SER A 66 -11.93 -17.67 3.25
C SER A 66 -12.68 -16.93 4.36
N PHE A 67 -13.10 -15.69 4.11
CA PHE A 67 -13.71 -14.81 5.08
C PHE A 67 -15.03 -14.25 4.53
N ASP A 68 -16.07 -14.26 5.37
CA ASP A 68 -17.28 -13.49 5.12
C ASP A 68 -16.96 -12.02 5.44
N LEU A 69 -16.80 -11.22 4.40
CA LEU A 69 -16.58 -9.79 4.54
C LEU A 69 -17.88 -9.09 4.91
N GLU A 70 -17.82 -8.24 5.92
CA GLU A 70 -18.96 -7.41 6.28
C GLU A 70 -19.29 -6.41 5.16
N ASN A 71 -20.56 -6.06 5.01
CA ASN A 71 -20.98 -4.99 4.11
C ASN A 71 -20.24 -3.69 4.46
N GLY A 72 -19.70 -3.03 3.43
CA GLY A 72 -18.90 -1.82 3.58
C GLY A 72 -17.41 -2.05 3.88
N SER A 73 -16.90 -3.28 3.73
CA SER A 73 -15.45 -3.55 3.81
C SER A 73 -14.70 -2.89 2.65
N ASN A 74 -13.55 -2.29 2.96
CA ASN A 74 -12.66 -1.67 1.99
C ASN A 74 -11.55 -2.67 1.61
N ILE A 75 -11.38 -2.94 0.31
CA ILE A 75 -10.38 -3.91 -0.16
C ILE A 75 -9.31 -3.20 -0.98
N ILE A 76 -8.09 -3.16 -0.44
CA ILE A 76 -6.90 -2.75 -1.17
C ILE A 76 -6.40 -3.94 -1.97
N THR A 77 -6.52 -3.85 -3.29
CA THR A 77 -6.06 -4.89 -4.21
C THR A 77 -4.63 -4.62 -4.63
N ILE A 78 -3.72 -5.55 -4.37
CA ILE A 78 -2.29 -5.39 -4.68
C ILE A 78 -1.96 -6.28 -5.88
N ASP A 79 -1.77 -5.69 -7.07
CA ASP A 79 -1.35 -6.45 -8.23
C ASP A 79 0.14 -6.83 -8.15
N LEU A 80 0.40 -8.10 -7.87
CA LEU A 80 1.73 -8.69 -7.74
C LEU A 80 2.54 -8.61 -9.04
N ASN A 81 1.89 -8.57 -10.21
CA ASN A 81 2.60 -8.38 -11.48
C ASN A 81 3.11 -6.95 -11.65
N THR A 82 2.45 -6.00 -10.99
CA THR A 82 2.86 -4.59 -10.96
C THR A 82 3.91 -4.36 -9.88
N VAL A 83 3.64 -4.71 -8.61
CA VAL A 83 4.56 -4.40 -7.50
C VAL A 83 5.91 -5.12 -7.61
N LYS A 84 6.00 -6.26 -8.30
CA LYS A 84 7.29 -6.95 -8.54
C LYS A 84 8.26 -6.18 -9.44
N LEU A 85 7.79 -5.15 -10.15
CA LEU A 85 8.64 -4.27 -10.96
C LEU A 85 9.41 -3.26 -10.10
N PHE A 86 9.02 -3.13 -8.83
CA PHE A 86 9.57 -2.19 -7.87
C PHE A 86 10.47 -2.90 -6.84
N SER A 87 11.34 -2.14 -6.18
CA SER A 87 12.07 -2.65 -5.02
C SER A 87 11.11 -2.96 -3.87
N SER A 88 11.59 -3.66 -2.85
CA SER A 88 10.74 -3.99 -1.69
C SER A 88 10.28 -2.74 -0.94
N GLU A 89 11.11 -1.70 -0.90
CA GLU A 89 10.85 -0.41 -0.28
C GLU A 89 9.85 0.41 -1.10
N GLU A 90 10.03 0.47 -2.43
CA GLU A 90 9.08 1.11 -3.36
C GLU A 90 7.71 0.41 -3.29
N GLY A 91 7.69 -0.93 -3.33
CA GLY A 91 6.45 -1.70 -3.21
C GLY A 91 5.75 -1.52 -1.86
N THR A 92 6.51 -1.35 -0.78
CA THR A 92 5.95 -1.01 0.55
C THR A 92 5.35 0.40 0.54
N ALA A 93 6.05 1.38 -0.05
CA ALA A 93 5.59 2.76 -0.17
C ALA A 93 4.28 2.85 -0.97
N ILE A 94 4.18 2.12 -2.09
CA ILE A 94 2.95 2.02 -2.89
C ILE A 94 1.78 1.50 -2.05
N VAL A 95 1.98 0.42 -1.28
CA VAL A 95 0.89 -0.12 -0.45
C VAL A 95 0.51 0.84 0.69
N LEU A 96 1.48 1.54 1.29
CA LEU A 96 1.21 2.60 2.29
C LEU A 96 0.39 3.75 1.69
N HIS A 97 0.69 4.15 0.46
CA HIS A 97 -0.07 5.17 -0.27
C HIS A 97 -1.54 4.73 -0.44
N GLU A 98 -1.80 3.48 -0.85
CA GLU A 98 -3.17 2.95 -0.94
C GLU A 98 -3.90 2.90 0.42
N ILE A 99 -3.18 2.64 1.51
CA ILE A 99 -3.76 2.75 2.87
C ILE A 99 -4.15 4.20 3.16
N GLY A 100 -3.32 5.17 2.78
CA GLY A 100 -3.63 6.59 2.93
C GLY A 100 -4.91 7.00 2.21
N HIS A 101 -5.15 6.48 0.99
CA HIS A 101 -6.43 6.64 0.30
C HIS A 101 -7.60 6.01 1.06
N ALA A 102 -7.45 4.76 1.48
CA ALA A 102 -8.51 4.04 2.20
C ALA A 102 -8.91 4.72 3.52
N LEU A 103 -7.98 5.41 4.17
CA LEU A 103 -8.22 6.16 5.41
C LEU A 103 -8.75 7.59 5.17
N ASN A 104 -8.69 8.11 3.92
CA ASN A 104 -9.15 9.45 3.57
C ASN A 104 -10.12 9.41 2.36
N PRO A 105 -11.23 8.66 2.42
CA PRO A 105 -12.10 8.43 1.26
C PRO A 105 -12.78 9.70 0.72
N ASP A 106 -12.90 10.74 1.54
CA ASP A 106 -13.52 12.01 1.15
C ASP A 106 -12.58 12.91 0.34
N LYS A 107 -11.26 12.67 0.40
CA LYS A 107 -10.27 13.44 -0.37
C LYS A 107 -10.11 12.84 -1.75
N LYS A 108 -10.25 13.67 -2.79
CA LYS A 108 -10.26 13.24 -4.20
C LYS A 108 -9.22 14.01 -5.01
N ASN A 109 -8.93 13.51 -6.20
CA ASN A 109 -7.98 14.11 -7.13
C ASN A 109 -6.63 14.35 -6.43
N ILE A 110 -5.97 15.47 -6.76
CA ILE A 110 -4.64 15.80 -6.24
C ILE A 110 -4.60 15.91 -4.70
N GLU A 111 -5.67 16.35 -4.04
CA GLU A 111 -5.72 16.40 -2.57
C GLU A 111 -5.74 15.00 -1.96
N GLY A 112 -6.42 14.06 -2.61
CA GLY A 112 -6.39 12.63 -2.25
C GLY A 112 -5.00 12.05 -2.38
N GLU A 113 -4.34 12.30 -3.52
CA GLU A 113 -2.96 11.87 -3.77
C GLU A 113 -1.98 12.41 -2.73
N TYR A 114 -2.10 13.70 -2.40
CA TYR A 114 -1.28 14.36 -1.40
C TYR A 114 -1.45 13.78 0.00
N ALA A 115 -2.69 13.46 0.40
CA ALA A 115 -2.95 12.80 1.68
C ALA A 115 -2.38 11.37 1.72
N ALA A 116 -2.49 10.64 0.62
CA ALA A 116 -1.95 9.30 0.47
C ALA A 116 -0.41 9.28 0.50
N ASP A 117 0.24 10.23 -0.18
CA ASP A 117 1.68 10.42 -0.13
C ASP A 117 2.17 10.77 1.28
N ASN A 118 1.50 11.71 1.95
CA ASN A 118 1.85 12.10 3.31
C ASN A 118 1.81 10.89 4.26
N TYR A 119 0.80 10.03 4.13
CA TYR A 119 0.70 8.82 4.95
C TYR A 119 1.93 7.90 4.79
N ALA A 120 2.44 7.72 3.57
CA ALA A 120 3.67 6.97 3.37
C ALA A 120 4.92 7.74 3.86
N CYS A 121 4.98 9.06 3.63
CA CYS A 121 6.11 9.92 4.01
C CYS A 121 6.30 9.98 5.53
N GLU A 122 5.22 10.14 6.30
CA GLU A 122 5.24 10.14 7.77
C GLU A 122 5.80 8.85 8.39
N ARG A 123 5.79 7.75 7.61
CA ARG A 123 6.36 6.44 8.01
C ARG A 123 7.79 6.22 7.48
N GLY A 124 8.43 7.28 6.97
CA GLY A 124 9.81 7.26 6.49
C GLY A 124 9.99 6.77 5.05
N PHE A 125 8.93 6.77 4.24
CA PHE A 125 8.99 6.27 2.85
C PHE A 125 9.04 7.37 1.77
N SER A 126 9.31 8.64 2.12
CA SER A 126 9.33 9.76 1.16
C SER A 126 10.18 9.50 -0.07
N GLN A 127 11.43 9.06 0.13
CA GLN A 127 12.36 8.74 -0.97
C GLN A 127 11.86 7.60 -1.87
N TYR A 128 11.07 6.67 -1.32
CA TYR A 128 10.57 5.51 -2.05
C TYR A 128 9.28 5.82 -2.81
N ILE A 129 8.46 6.76 -2.33
CA ILE A 129 7.38 7.34 -3.14
C ILE A 129 7.99 8.05 -4.34
N ILE A 130 8.95 8.95 -4.14
CA ILE A 130 9.65 9.64 -5.23
C ILE A 130 10.22 8.64 -6.24
N SER A 131 10.99 7.65 -5.77
CA SER A 131 11.60 6.63 -6.62
C SER A 131 10.55 5.84 -7.41
N SER A 132 9.45 5.44 -6.75
CA SER A 132 8.38 4.67 -7.40
C SER A 132 7.66 5.47 -8.49
N LEU A 133 7.43 6.78 -8.30
CA LEU A 133 6.79 7.66 -9.28
C LEU A 133 7.72 7.89 -10.49
N GLU A 134 8.99 8.22 -10.25
CA GLU A 134 9.98 8.41 -11.32
C GLU A 134 10.18 7.13 -12.14
N LYS A 135 10.28 5.98 -11.46
CA LYS A 135 10.39 4.68 -12.11
C LYS A 135 9.11 4.31 -12.85
N GLY A 136 7.95 4.64 -12.30
CA GLY A 136 6.64 4.50 -12.93
C GLY A 136 6.57 5.16 -14.31
N LYS A 137 7.10 6.38 -14.43
CA LYS A 137 7.20 7.11 -15.72
C LYS A 137 8.01 6.36 -16.77
N LEU A 138 9.00 5.55 -16.37
CA LEU A 138 9.82 4.76 -17.29
C LEU A 138 9.14 3.44 -17.69
N ILE A 139 8.53 2.74 -16.74
CA ILE A 139 7.95 1.40 -16.98
C ILE A 139 6.52 1.45 -17.53
N ARG A 140 5.76 2.48 -17.18
CA ARG A 140 4.34 2.67 -17.55
C ARG A 140 4.04 4.16 -17.79
N PRO A 141 4.65 4.78 -18.81
CA PRO A 141 4.52 6.23 -19.05
C PRO A 141 3.07 6.68 -19.23
N ALA A 142 2.19 5.85 -19.80
CA ALA A 142 0.78 6.21 -19.97
C ALA A 142 0.02 6.42 -18.65
N GLU A 143 0.40 5.71 -17.59
CA GLU A 143 -0.22 5.79 -16.26
C GLU A 143 0.44 6.86 -15.38
N PHE A 144 1.75 7.10 -15.56
CA PHE A 144 2.56 7.91 -14.64
C PHE A 144 3.07 9.24 -15.22
N SER A 145 3.12 9.44 -16.53
CA SER A 145 3.55 10.71 -17.13
C SER A 145 2.38 11.70 -17.17
N THR A 146 1.84 12.02 -15.99
CA THR A 146 0.67 12.88 -15.80
C THR A 146 1.04 14.15 -15.05
N THR A 147 0.25 15.22 -15.21
CA THR A 147 0.41 16.45 -14.42
C THR A 147 0.31 16.18 -12.92
N SER A 148 -0.56 15.24 -12.50
CA SER A 148 -0.68 14.85 -11.09
C SER A 148 0.64 14.31 -10.54
N THR A 149 1.30 13.44 -11.30
CA THR A 149 2.59 12.85 -10.89
C THR A 149 3.69 13.89 -10.74
N GLU A 150 3.78 14.87 -11.66
CA GLU A 150 4.77 15.95 -11.54
C GLU A 150 4.51 16.83 -10.30
N LEU A 151 3.25 17.19 -10.05
CA LEU A 151 2.86 17.97 -8.87
C LEU A 151 3.18 17.25 -7.54
N ARG A 152 2.91 15.94 -7.48
CA ARG A 152 3.28 15.09 -6.34
C ARG A 152 4.79 15.08 -6.13
N LEU A 153 5.58 14.88 -7.20
CA LEU A 153 7.04 14.86 -7.14
C LEU A 153 7.61 16.20 -6.66
N GLU A 154 7.13 17.32 -7.21
CA GLU A 154 7.56 18.66 -6.81
C GLU A 154 7.29 18.90 -5.32
N ARG A 155 6.07 18.58 -4.87
CA ARG A 155 5.67 18.76 -3.48
C ARG A 155 6.54 17.95 -2.52
N ILE A 156 6.69 16.64 -2.73
CA ILE A 156 7.45 15.78 -1.82
C ILE A 156 8.92 16.17 -1.79
N LYS A 157 9.52 16.57 -2.92
CA LYS A 157 10.91 17.00 -2.99
C LYS A 157 11.17 18.34 -2.29
N ASN A 158 10.16 19.20 -2.17
CA ASN A 158 10.28 20.48 -1.47
C ASN A 158 9.98 20.39 0.04
N ASP A 159 9.20 19.38 0.45
CA ASP A 159 8.82 19.14 1.85
C ASP A 159 9.88 18.32 2.64
N ASN A 160 10.92 17.78 1.98
CA ASN A 160 12.06 17.06 2.59
C ASN A 160 13.37 17.84 2.43
#